data_AF-A0A6I1NQP3-F1
#
_entry.id   AF-A0A6I1NQP3-F1
#
_cell.length_a   1.000
_cell.length_b   1.000
_cell.length_c   1.000
_cell.angle_alpha   90.00
_cell.angle_beta   90.00
_cell.angle_gamma   90.00
#
_symmetry.space_group_name_H-M   'P 1'
#
loop_
_entity.id
_entity.type
_entity.pdbx_description
1 polymer ?
#
loop_
_entity_poly.entity_id
_entity_poly.type
_entity_poly.pdbx_seq_one_letter_code
_entity_poly.pdbx_strand_id
1 'polypeptide(L)'
;MSRNGDELQGIIILCLLSFFGLVVLALIGLSNLTDLPFWDLVSNARVLFIGPVLFIFVWLLEHLDVPLPFRLENTWPVIAATVWIGVHRLIVMKVEKIGPQGVLGYDSDYSAPWNDLPWYAESWVLWVVFALIIAGGYALRRRHSNF
;
A
#
# COMPACT_ATOMS: atom_id res chain seq x y z
N MET A 1 -25.74 28.48 -21.32
CA MET A 1 -24.71 27.76 -20.54
C MET A 1 -25.43 26.68 -19.74
N SER A 2 -25.04 25.43 -19.93
CA SER A 2 -25.78 24.25 -19.45
C SER A 2 -25.60 24.08 -17.93
N ARG A 3 -26.69 24.27 -17.17
CA ARG A 3 -26.74 24.08 -15.71
C ARG A 3 -26.23 22.71 -15.26
N ASN A 4 -26.32 21.70 -16.14
CA ASN A 4 -25.86 20.34 -15.89
C ASN A 4 -24.32 20.22 -15.89
N GLY A 5 -23.60 21.13 -16.55
CA GLY A 5 -22.14 21.14 -16.60
C GLY A 5 -21.52 21.61 -15.27
N ASP A 6 -22.11 22.63 -14.66
CA ASP A 6 -21.64 23.20 -13.39
C ASP A 6 -21.92 22.25 -12.21
N GLU A 7 -23.08 21.57 -12.23
CA GLU A 7 -23.43 20.54 -11.24
C GLU A 7 -22.50 19.33 -11.32
N LEU A 8 -22.18 18.85 -12.53
CA LEU A 8 -21.23 17.75 -12.74
C LEU A 8 -19.82 18.10 -12.27
N GLN A 9 -19.34 19.31 -12.59
CA GLN A 9 -18.04 19.79 -12.11
C GLN A 9 -18.00 19.88 -10.58
N GLY A 10 -19.06 20.40 -9.95
CA GLY A 10 -19.16 20.45 -8.49
C GLY A 10 -19.07 19.06 -7.84
N ILE A 11 -19.77 18.07 -8.39
CA ILE A 11 -19.73 16.68 -7.90
C ILE A 11 -18.32 16.09 -8.05
N ILE A 12 -17.67 16.27 -9.20
CA ILE A 12 -16.31 15.77 -9.44
C ILE A 12 -15.32 16.38 -8.44
N ILE A 13 -15.40 17.69 -8.21
CA ILE A 13 -14.55 18.40 -7.25
C ILE A 13 -14.77 17.86 -5.83
N LEU A 14 -16.02 17.68 -5.41
CA LEU A 14 -16.35 17.12 -4.10
C LEU A 14 -15.83 15.68 -3.93
N CYS A 15 -15.97 14.84 -4.96
CA CYS A 15 -15.44 13.48 -4.96
C CYS A 15 -13.91 13.48 -4.84
N LEU A 16 -13.21 14.33 -5.60
CA LEU A 16 -11.75 14.45 -5.55
C LEU A 16 -11.28 14.95 -4.18
N LEU A 17 -11.94 15.97 -3.61
CA LEU A 17 -11.62 16.48 -2.28
C LEU A 17 -11.84 15.43 -1.20
N SER A 18 -12.94 14.68 -1.27
CA SER A 18 -13.24 13.59 -0.32
C SER A 18 -12.20 12.48 -0.41
N PHE A 19 -11.81 12.08 -1.63
CA PHE A 19 -10.76 11.09 -1.85
C PHE A 19 -9.42 11.57 -1.29
N PHE A 20 -9.04 12.81 -1.57
CA PHE A 20 -7.80 13.39 -1.03
C PHE A 20 -7.83 13.47 0.49
N GLY A 21 -8.96 13.85 1.09
CA GLY A 21 -9.18 13.85 2.53
C GLY A 21 -9.00 12.46 3.15
N LEU A 22 -9.54 11.41 2.52
CA LEU A 22 -9.35 10.02 2.97
C LEU A 22 -7.88 9.59 2.92
N VAL A 23 -7.16 9.94 1.86
CA VAL A 23 -5.72 9.63 1.74
C VAL A 23 -4.93 10.33 2.86
N VAL A 24 -5.21 11.61 3.11
CA VAL A 24 -4.55 12.37 4.19
C VAL A 24 -4.88 11.76 5.56
N LEU A 25 -6.14 11.41 5.83
CA LEU A 25 -6.54 10.75 7.08
C LEU A 25 -5.86 9.39 7.25
N ALA A 26 -5.74 8.60 6.18
CA ALA A 26 -5.04 7.32 6.21
C ALA A 26 -3.55 7.51 6.51
N LEU A 27 -2.90 8.52 5.93
CA LEU A 27 -1.51 8.87 6.23
C LEU A 27 -1.31 9.34 7.68
N ILE A 28 -2.25 10.15 8.21
CA ILE A 28 -2.24 10.56 9.63
C ILE A 28 -2.39 9.33 10.53
N GLY A 29 -3.33 8.44 10.21
CA GLY A 29 -3.52 7.17 10.93
C GLY A 29 -2.26 6.30 10.92
N LEU A 30 -1.60 6.17 9.76
CA LEU A 30 -0.33 5.45 9.65
C LEU A 30 0.78 6.13 10.45
N SER A 31 0.86 7.46 10.43
CA SER A 31 1.83 8.23 11.21
C SER A 31 1.69 7.96 12.71
N ASN A 32 0.45 7.99 13.22
CA ASN A 32 0.14 7.70 14.61
C ASN A 32 0.38 6.22 14.98
N LEU A 33 0.14 5.28 14.06
CA LEU A 33 0.33 3.85 14.31
C LEU A 33 1.81 3.44 14.29
N THR A 34 2.59 4.05 13.41
CA THR A 34 3.97 3.63 13.13
C THR A 34 5.01 4.50 13.82
N ASP A 35 4.57 5.62 14.43
CA ASP A 35 5.39 6.71 14.95
C ASP A 35 6.32 7.33 13.90
N LEU A 36 5.99 7.19 12.61
CA LEU A 36 6.77 7.75 11.49
C LEU A 36 6.32 9.18 11.18
N PRO A 37 7.24 10.09 10.80
CA PRO A 37 6.88 11.45 10.41
C PRO A 37 5.91 11.46 9.22
N PHE A 38 4.90 12.32 9.28
CA PHE A 38 3.88 12.43 8.22
C PHE A 38 4.50 12.67 6.84
N TRP A 39 5.49 13.56 6.75
CA TRP A 39 6.15 13.90 5.48
C TRP A 39 6.93 12.75 4.86
N ASP A 40 7.47 11.83 5.68
CA ASP A 40 8.14 10.62 5.20
C ASP A 40 7.12 9.62 4.64
N LEU A 41 5.94 9.53 5.25
CA LEU A 41 4.86 8.72 4.72
C LEU A 41 4.28 9.32 3.43
N VAL A 42 4.19 10.64 3.33
CA VAL A 42 3.79 11.34 2.09
C VAL A 42 4.76 11.05 0.95
N SER A 43 6.07 11.10 1.20
CA SER A 43 7.08 10.81 0.16
C SER A 43 7.01 9.35 -0.34
N ASN A 44 6.53 8.44 0.51
CA ASN A 44 6.33 7.02 0.18
C ASN A 44 4.87 6.67 -0.16
N ALA A 45 3.95 7.64 -0.21
CA ALA A 45 2.52 7.40 -0.36
C ALA A 45 2.18 6.54 -1.58
N ARG A 46 2.90 6.71 -2.70
CA ARG A 46 2.71 5.91 -3.91
C ARG A 46 2.87 4.41 -3.65
N VAL A 47 3.86 4.02 -2.85
CA VAL A 47 4.13 2.62 -2.50
C VAL A 47 3.13 2.11 -1.47
N LEU A 48 2.76 2.96 -0.50
CA LEU A 48 1.81 2.60 0.56
C LEU A 48 0.38 2.37 0.03
N PHE A 49 -0.04 3.17 -0.94
CA PHE A 49 -1.41 3.15 -1.46
C PHE A 49 -1.59 2.33 -2.74
N ILE A 50 -0.54 1.79 -3.36
CA ILE A 50 -0.71 1.02 -4.60
C ILE A 50 -1.61 -0.22 -4.42
N GLY A 51 -1.51 -0.93 -3.30
CA GLY A 51 -2.39 -2.05 -2.96
C GLY A 51 -3.85 -1.60 -2.77
N PRO A 52 -4.13 -0.66 -1.86
CA PRO A 52 -5.47 -0.09 -1.68
C PRO A 52 -6.09 0.50 -2.96
N VAL A 53 -5.31 1.21 -3.77
CA VAL A 53 -5.77 1.79 -5.04
C VAL A 53 -6.11 0.68 -6.04
N LEU A 54 -5.27 -0.35 -6.15
CA LEU A 54 -5.55 -1.51 -7.00
C LEU A 54 -6.83 -2.23 -6.54
N PHE A 55 -7.05 -2.36 -5.23
CA PHE A 55 -8.29 -2.90 -4.68
C PHE A 55 -9.51 -2.09 -5.11
N ILE A 56 -9.50 -0.76 -4.88
CA ILE A 56 -10.60 0.13 -5.27
C ILE A 56 -10.85 0.06 -6.78
N PHE A 57 -9.78 0.02 -7.58
CA PHE A 57 -9.87 -0.06 -9.02
C PHE A 57 -10.53 -1.35 -9.49
N VAL A 58 -10.09 -2.51 -8.99
CA VAL A 58 -10.70 -3.81 -9.33
C VAL A 58 -12.15 -3.86 -8.83
N TRP A 59 -12.40 -3.41 -7.60
CA TRP A 59 -13.75 -3.36 -7.03
C TRP A 59 -14.70 -2.51 -7.88
N LEU A 60 -14.23 -1.35 -8.36
CA LEU A 60 -15.01 -0.46 -9.21
C LEU A 60 -15.28 -1.09 -10.58
N LEU A 61 -14.29 -1.74 -11.20
CA LEU A 61 -14.48 -2.44 -12.47
C LEU A 61 -15.51 -3.56 -12.37
N GLU A 62 -15.47 -4.31 -11.26
CA GLU A 62 -16.43 -5.37 -10.97
C GLU A 62 -17.84 -4.79 -10.73
N HIS A 63 -17.96 -3.68 -10.01
CA HIS A 63 -19.24 -3.03 -9.75
C HIS A 63 -19.87 -2.36 -10.98
N LEU A 64 -19.06 -1.98 -11.96
CA LEU A 64 -19.51 -1.39 -13.23
C LEU A 64 -19.83 -2.44 -14.30
N ASP A 65 -19.86 -3.73 -13.95
CA ASP A 65 -20.12 -4.86 -14.85
C ASP A 65 -19.25 -4.85 -16.12
N VAL A 66 -18.02 -4.33 -16.00
CA VAL A 66 -17.10 -4.28 -17.13
C VAL A 66 -16.72 -5.71 -17.50
N PRO A 67 -16.84 -6.15 -18.77
CA PRO A 67 -16.59 -7.53 -19.20
C PRO A 67 -15.09 -7.85 -19.30
N LEU A 68 -14.34 -7.56 -18.24
CA LEU A 68 -12.93 -7.88 -18.10
C LEU A 68 -12.74 -9.04 -17.11
N PRO A 69 -11.67 -9.85 -17.26
CA PRO A 69 -11.39 -10.96 -16.35
C PRO A 69 -10.91 -10.51 -14.95
N PHE A 70 -10.80 -9.20 -14.70
CA PHE A 70 -10.37 -8.61 -13.43
C PHE A 70 -11.51 -8.58 -12.40
N ARG A 71 -11.75 -9.73 -11.77
CA ARG A 71 -12.63 -9.83 -10.60
C ARG A 71 -11.81 -9.88 -9.32
N LEU A 72 -12.35 -9.37 -8.21
CA LEU A 72 -11.70 -9.45 -6.90
C LEU A 72 -11.34 -10.89 -6.54
N GLU A 73 -12.21 -11.84 -6.85
CA GLU A 73 -11.97 -13.28 -6.65
C GLU A 73 -10.69 -13.78 -7.34
N ASN A 74 -10.31 -13.19 -8.48
CA ASN A 74 -9.17 -13.62 -9.28
C ASN A 74 -7.89 -12.84 -8.97
N THR A 75 -8.03 -11.59 -8.52
CA THR A 75 -6.91 -10.65 -8.37
C THR A 75 -6.53 -10.40 -6.91
N TRP A 76 -7.30 -10.88 -5.93
CA TRP A 76 -6.98 -10.70 -4.51
C TRP A 76 -5.56 -11.14 -4.11
N PRO A 77 -4.95 -12.23 -4.65
CA PRO A 77 -3.57 -12.58 -4.27
C PRO A 77 -2.57 -11.49 -4.70
N VAL A 78 -2.80 -10.90 -5.87
CA VAL A 78 -1.98 -9.80 -6.40
C VAL A 78 -2.19 -8.53 -5.57
N ILE A 79 -3.44 -8.21 -5.23
CA ILE A 79 -3.76 -7.07 -4.35
C ILE A 79 -3.08 -7.25 -2.99
N ALA A 80 -3.19 -8.42 -2.37
CA ALA A 80 -2.57 -8.73 -1.08
C ALA A 80 -1.04 -8.64 -1.15
N ALA A 81 -0.43 -9.15 -2.22
CA ALA A 81 1.01 -9.06 -2.41
C ALA A 81 1.47 -7.60 -2.62
N THR A 82 0.63 -6.77 -3.25
CA THR A 82 0.89 -5.33 -3.43
C THR A 82 0.74 -4.57 -2.12
N VAL A 83 -0.23 -4.94 -1.27
CA VAL A 83 -0.37 -4.41 0.10
C VAL A 83 0.87 -4.76 0.92
N TRP A 84 1.41 -5.97 0.77
CA TRP A 84 2.64 -6.39 1.43
C TRP A 84 3.85 -5.51 1.08
N ILE A 85 3.96 -5.04 -0.17
CA ILE A 85 5.02 -4.09 -0.56
C ILE A 85 4.93 -2.81 0.29
N GLY A 86 3.73 -2.28 0.48
CA GLY A 86 3.49 -1.11 1.34
C GLY A 86 3.84 -1.39 2.80
N VAL A 87 3.42 -2.53 3.34
CA VAL A 87 3.73 -2.95 4.72
C VAL A 87 5.23 -3.13 4.94
N HIS A 88 5.92 -3.82 4.02
CA HIS A 88 7.37 -4.02 4.09
C HIS A 88 8.11 -2.68 4.03
N ARG A 89 7.64 -1.73 3.20
CA ARG A 89 8.20 -0.37 3.17
C ARG A 89 8.05 0.35 4.51
N LEU A 90 6.90 0.22 5.19
CA LEU A 90 6.73 0.78 6.54
C LEU A 90 7.70 0.17 7.55
N ILE A 91 7.93 -1.14 7.47
CA ILE A 91 8.90 -1.85 8.33
C ILE A 91 10.31 -1.30 8.07
N VAL A 92 10.72 -1.19 6.81
CA VAL A 92 12.02 -0.63 6.43
C VAL A 92 12.17 0.80 6.93
N MET A 93 11.18 1.67 6.68
CA MET A 93 11.22 3.06 7.16
C MET A 93 11.33 3.14 8.70
N LYS A 94 10.63 2.25 9.42
CA LYS A 94 10.71 2.18 10.88
C LYS A 94 12.09 1.75 11.35
N VAL A 95 12.70 0.78 10.70
CA VAL A 95 14.07 0.34 11.00
C VAL A 95 15.08 1.43 10.66
N GLU A 96 14.96 2.08 9.50
CA GLU A 96 15.85 3.17 9.07
C GLU A 96 15.80 4.34 10.06
N LYS A 97 14.61 4.67 10.57
CA LYS A 97 14.42 5.71 11.60
C LYS A 97 15.05 5.34 12.95
N ILE A 98 14.97 4.08 13.35
CA ILE A 98 15.53 3.60 14.62
C ILE A 98 17.06 3.46 14.54
N GLY A 99 17.57 3.12 13.35
CA GLY A 99 18.97 2.80 13.10
C GLY A 99 19.51 1.65 13.98
N PRO A 100 20.71 1.12 13.69
CA PRO A 100 21.50 0.40 14.68
C PRO A 100 21.95 1.31 15.86
N GLN A 101 21.63 2.60 15.80
CA GLN A 101 22.09 3.66 16.70
C GLN A 101 21.50 3.57 18.11
N GLY A 102 20.39 2.86 18.31
CA GLY A 102 19.86 2.53 19.64
C GLY A 102 20.77 1.62 20.48
N VAL A 103 21.82 1.03 19.89
CA VAL A 103 22.80 0.16 20.58
C VAL A 103 24.18 0.82 20.73
N LEU A 104 24.54 1.83 19.91
CA LEU A 104 25.93 2.34 19.84
C LEU A 104 26.13 3.87 19.90
N GLY A 105 25.08 4.69 20.06
CA GLY A 105 25.23 6.10 20.49
C GLY A 105 26.05 7.00 19.55
N TYR A 106 25.88 6.87 18.23
CA TYR A 106 26.52 7.75 17.25
C TYR A 106 25.46 8.50 16.44
N ASP A 107 25.45 9.83 16.55
CA ASP A 107 24.68 10.76 15.73
C ASP A 107 25.19 10.70 14.29
N SER A 108 24.43 10.08 13.40
CA SER A 108 24.58 10.30 11.95
C SER A 108 23.22 10.30 11.27
N ASP A 109 22.95 11.39 10.56
CA ASP A 109 21.69 11.81 9.92
C ASP A 109 21.34 10.98 8.66
N TYR A 110 21.31 9.64 8.79
CA TYR A 110 21.17 8.59 7.76
C TYR A 110 22.44 8.17 6.99
N SER A 111 22.79 6.89 7.13
CA SER A 111 23.13 5.95 6.04
C SER A 111 23.69 4.65 6.63
N ALA A 112 22.82 3.80 7.19
CA ALA A 112 23.22 2.40 7.39
C ALA A 112 23.25 1.75 5.99
N PRO A 113 24.40 1.22 5.52
CA PRO A 113 24.43 0.48 4.25
C PRO A 113 23.46 -0.70 4.33
N TRP A 114 22.88 -1.10 3.19
CA TRP A 114 21.86 -2.17 3.08
C TRP A 114 22.21 -3.49 3.80
N ASN A 115 23.47 -3.70 4.18
CA ASN A 115 23.97 -4.83 4.95
C ASN A 115 23.68 -4.79 6.46
N ASP A 116 23.22 -3.67 7.02
CA ASP A 116 22.97 -3.52 8.48
C ASP A 116 21.47 -3.49 8.84
N LEU A 117 20.59 -3.72 7.87
CA LEU A 117 19.17 -3.89 8.14
C LEU A 117 18.95 -5.25 8.83
N PRO A 118 18.06 -5.35 9.84
CA PRO A 118 17.65 -6.63 10.39
C PRO A 118 17.09 -7.52 9.28
N TRP A 119 17.28 -8.84 9.41
CA TRP A 119 16.89 -9.83 8.40
C TRP A 119 15.47 -9.62 7.84
N TYR A 120 14.52 -9.18 8.66
CA TYR A 120 13.11 -8.97 8.27
C TYR A 120 12.86 -7.72 7.41
N ALA A 121 13.78 -6.75 7.42
CA ALA A 121 13.73 -5.53 6.60
C ALA A 121 14.53 -5.68 5.29
N GLU A 122 15.27 -6.77 5.12
CA GLU A 122 16.01 -7.04 3.89
C GLU A 122 15.09 -7.30 2.69
N SER A 123 15.61 -7.00 1.49
CA SER A 123 14.83 -7.14 0.25
C SER A 123 14.45 -8.58 -0.08
N TRP A 124 15.22 -9.58 0.36
CA TRP A 124 14.84 -10.97 0.11
C TRP A 124 13.56 -11.35 0.87
N VAL A 125 13.31 -10.78 2.05
CA VAL A 125 12.06 -11.01 2.81
C VAL A 125 10.86 -10.45 2.07
N LEU A 126 11.00 -9.26 1.47
CA LEU A 126 9.99 -8.69 0.59
C LEU A 126 9.59 -9.71 -0.48
N TRP A 127 10.56 -10.23 -1.24
CA TRP A 127 10.31 -11.12 -2.36
C TRP A 127 9.83 -12.51 -1.95
N VAL A 128 10.35 -13.07 -0.86
CA VAL A 128 9.92 -14.37 -0.34
C VAL A 128 8.46 -14.30 0.11
N VAL A 129 8.10 -13.31 0.94
CA VAL A 129 6.73 -13.17 1.42
C VAL A 129 5.79 -12.81 0.26
N PHE A 130 6.23 -11.96 -0.69
CA PHE A 130 5.48 -11.67 -1.90
C PHE A 130 5.17 -12.96 -2.69
N ALA A 131 6.17 -13.80 -2.94
CA ALA A 131 6.01 -15.06 -3.64
C ALA A 131 5.08 -16.02 -2.89
N LEU A 132 5.19 -16.08 -1.55
CA LEU A 132 4.31 -16.89 -0.71
C LEU A 132 2.85 -16.42 -0.75
N ILE A 133 2.61 -15.11 -0.74
CA ILE A 133 1.25 -14.55 -0.85
C ILE A 133 0.64 -14.90 -2.21
N ILE A 134 1.41 -14.73 -3.29
CA ILE A 134 0.95 -15.06 -4.65
C ILE A 134 0.68 -16.57 -4.79
N ALA A 135 1.68 -17.40 -4.51
CA ALA A 135 1.58 -18.84 -4.68
C ALA A 135 0.54 -19.46 -3.73
N GLY A 136 0.58 -19.06 -2.45
CA GLY A 136 -0.38 -19.51 -1.44
C GLY A 136 -1.81 -19.04 -1.76
N GLY A 137 -1.99 -17.79 -2.17
CA GLY A 137 -3.30 -17.27 -2.54
C GLY A 137 -3.91 -17.97 -3.74
N TYR A 138 -3.12 -18.23 -4.79
CA TYR A 138 -3.60 -19.02 -5.94
C TYR A 138 -3.81 -20.50 -5.61
N ALA A 139 -3.01 -21.10 -4.73
CA ALA A 139 -3.22 -22.46 -4.26
C ALA A 139 -4.52 -22.61 -3.45
N LEU A 140 -4.81 -21.64 -2.56
CA LEU A 140 -6.07 -21.58 -1.80
C LEU A 140 -7.27 -21.42 -2.73
N ARG A 141 -7.18 -20.51 -3.71
CA ARG A 141 -8.22 -20.32 -4.72
C ARG A 141 -8.50 -21.61 -5.49
N ARG A 142 -7.46 -22.31 -5.94
CA ARG A 142 -7.59 -23.57 -6.67
C ARG A 142 -8.25 -24.67 -5.83
N ARG A 143 -8.06 -24.67 -4.51
CA ARG A 143 -8.77 -25.59 -3.62
C ARG A 143 -10.26 -25.24 -3.51
N HIS A 144 -10.59 -23.96 -3.39
CA HIS A 144 -11.99 -23.51 -3.29
C HIS A 144 -12.77 -23.67 -4.59
N SER A 145 -12.13 -23.55 -5.76
CA SER A 145 -12.81 -23.71 -7.06
C SER A 145 -13.08 -25.18 -7.46
N ASN A 146 -12.56 -26.14 -6.71
CA ASN A 146 -12.71 -27.58 -6.98
C ASN A 146 -13.76 -28.25 -6.06
N PHE A 147 -14.47 -27.46 -5.24
CA PHE A 147 -15.65 -27.87 -4.48
C PHE A 147 -16.89 -27.21 -5.09
#